data_AF-A0A8T3PB32-F1
#
_entry.id   AF-A0A8T3PB32-F1
#
_cell.length_a   1.000
_cell.length_b   1.000
_cell.length_c   1.000
_cell.angle_alpha   90.00
_cell.angle_beta   90.00
_cell.angle_gamma   90.00
#
_symmetry.space_group_name_H-M   'P 1'
#
loop_
_entity.id
_entity.type
_entity.pdbx_description
1 polymer ?
#
loop_
_entity_poly.entity_id
_entity_poly.type
_entity_poly.pdbx_seq_one_letter_code
_entity_poly.pdbx_strand_id
1 'polypeptide(L)'
;MTGPRGFEAEQVREELVEFVAREIQLRGLTGPAMMFLEASRPYRPLGSQAMLFFDRVLRGLFGGDMAEVQRVLADDAGIERLIERLEEMDDEGRLDA
;
A
#
# COMPACT_ATOMS: atom_id res chain seq x y z
N MET A 1 20.37 -9.53 -11.25
CA MET A 1 20.23 -8.61 -12.40
C MET A 1 18.83 -8.81 -12.98
N THR A 2 17.87 -8.01 -12.56
CA THR A 2 16.52 -7.93 -13.13
C THR A 2 16.63 -7.40 -14.56
N GLY A 3 16.01 -8.04 -15.54
CA GLY A 3 16.02 -7.57 -16.94
C GLY A 3 15.18 -6.29 -17.12
N PRO A 4 15.15 -5.69 -18.32
CA PRO A 4 14.39 -4.46 -18.61
C PRO A 4 12.93 -4.51 -18.15
N ARG A 5 12.26 -5.67 -18.23
CA ARG A 5 10.88 -5.87 -17.73
C ARG A 5 10.73 -5.78 -16.21
N GLY A 6 11.78 -6.11 -15.44
CA GLY A 6 11.74 -6.01 -13.98
C GLY A 6 11.79 -4.57 -13.50
N PHE A 7 12.54 -3.72 -14.19
CA PHE A 7 12.61 -2.29 -13.88
C PHE A 7 11.31 -1.54 -14.18
N GLU A 8 10.59 -1.91 -15.23
CA GLU A 8 9.28 -1.31 -15.53
C GLU A 8 8.22 -1.73 -14.50
N ALA A 9 8.22 -3.00 -14.08
CA ALA A 9 7.31 -3.46 -13.03
C ALA A 9 7.55 -2.74 -11.69
N GLU A 10 8.80 -2.48 -11.33
CA GLU A 10 9.15 -1.76 -10.11
C GLU A 10 8.76 -0.28 -10.17
N GLN A 11 8.97 0.38 -11.31
CA GLN A 11 8.52 1.77 -11.49
C GLN A 11 7.00 1.89 -11.40
N VAL A 12 6.27 0.97 -12.04
CA VAL A 12 4.80 0.93 -11.91
C VAL A 12 4.39 0.72 -10.46
N ARG A 13 5.04 -0.19 -9.73
CA ARG A 13 4.78 -0.38 -8.30
C ARG A 13 4.97 0.90 -7.50
N GLU A 14 6.09 1.60 -7.71
CA GLU A 14 6.41 2.83 -7.00
C GLU A 14 5.36 3.92 -7.26
N GLU A 15 4.94 4.10 -8.51
CA GLU A 15 3.87 5.05 -8.87
C GLU A 15 2.55 4.73 -8.17
N LEU A 16 2.21 3.44 -8.07
CA LEU A 16 0.99 2.99 -7.41
C LEU A 16 1.07 3.14 -5.88
N VAL A 17 2.21 2.81 -5.28
CA VAL A 17 2.44 3.05 -3.84
C VAL A 17 2.24 4.52 -3.52
N GLU A 18 2.89 5.40 -4.30
CA GLU A 18 2.84 6.83 -4.09
C GLU A 18 1.42 7.39 -4.29
N PHE A 19 0.67 6.87 -5.27
CA PHE A 19 -0.75 7.20 -5.44
C PHE A 19 -1.59 6.78 -4.21
N VAL A 20 -1.46 5.53 -3.76
CA VAL A 20 -2.24 5.01 -2.62
C VAL A 20 -1.88 5.73 -1.31
N ALA A 21 -0.61 5.99 -1.07
CA ALA A 21 -0.13 6.68 0.13
C ALA A 21 -0.71 8.10 0.23
N ARG A 22 -0.70 8.86 -0.87
CA ARG A 22 -1.33 10.20 -0.93
C ARG A 22 -2.83 10.13 -0.69
N GLU A 23 -3.51 9.17 -1.30
CA GLU A 23 -4.95 8.97 -1.12
C GLU A 23 -5.32 8.64 0.34
N ILE A 24 -4.47 7.88 1.05
CA ILE A 24 -4.62 7.61 2.49
C ILE A 24 -4.42 8.89 3.31
N GLN A 25 -3.37 9.67 3.02
CA GLN A 25 -3.07 10.88 3.77
C GLN A 25 -4.12 11.98 3.56
N LEU A 26 -4.59 12.18 2.32
CA LEU A 26 -5.65 13.15 2.00
C LEU A 26 -6.95 12.87 2.77
N ARG A 27 -7.22 11.61 3.12
CA ARG A 27 -8.38 11.21 3.93
C ARG A 27 -8.13 11.25 5.44
N GLY A 28 -6.91 11.58 5.88
CA GLY A 28 -6.52 11.55 7.30
C GLY A 28 -6.47 10.13 7.87
N LEU A 29 -6.22 9.12 7.02
CA LEU A 29 -6.27 7.70 7.39
C LEU A 29 -4.90 7.08 7.66
N THR A 30 -3.82 7.87 7.69
CA THR A 30 -2.44 7.37 7.84
C THR A 30 -2.27 6.45 9.05
N GLY A 31 -2.67 6.89 10.26
CA GLY A 31 -2.57 6.08 11.48
C GLY A 31 -3.35 4.76 11.41
N PRO A 32 -4.66 4.78 11.10
CA PRO A 32 -5.44 3.55 10.90
C PRO A 32 -4.90 2.62 9.80
N ALA A 33 -4.41 3.17 8.69
CA ALA A 33 -3.84 2.40 7.59
C ALA A 33 -2.54 1.71 8.01
N MET A 34 -1.63 2.44 8.68
CA MET A 34 -0.41 1.88 9.27
C MET A 34 -0.72 0.73 10.22
N MET A 35 -1.64 0.93 11.18
CA MET A 35 -2.05 -0.12 12.12
C MET A 35 -2.58 -1.37 11.41
N PHE A 36 -3.36 -1.19 10.34
CA PHE A 36 -3.93 -2.28 9.57
C PHE A 36 -2.87 -3.06 8.78
N LEU A 37 -1.98 -2.35 8.08
CA LEU A 37 -0.89 -2.93 7.30
C LEU A 37 0.10 -3.67 8.21
N GLU A 38 0.41 -3.14 9.39
CA GLU A 38 1.23 -3.83 10.40
C GLU A 38 0.53 -5.08 10.95
N ALA A 39 -0.77 -5.00 11.25
CA ALA A 39 -1.54 -6.17 11.68
C ALA A 39 -1.67 -7.23 10.58
N SER A 40 -1.45 -6.86 9.31
CA SER A 40 -1.51 -7.78 8.17
C SER A 40 -0.27 -8.65 8.01
N ARG A 41 0.88 -8.27 8.60
CA ARG A 41 2.18 -8.96 8.42
C ARG A 41 2.13 -10.48 8.60
N PRO A 42 1.41 -11.06 9.59
CA PRO A 42 1.33 -12.51 9.78
C PRO A 42 0.68 -13.29 8.61
N TYR A 43 -0.13 -12.61 7.79
CA TYR A 43 -0.91 -13.23 6.71
C TYR A 43 -0.22 -13.17 5.34
N ARG A 44 0.91 -12.46 5.24
CA ARG A 44 1.74 -12.32 4.03
C ARG A 44 2.11 -13.63 3.32
N PRO A 45 2.46 -14.74 4.02
CA PRO A 45 2.75 -16.01 3.37
C PRO A 45 1.59 -16.59 2.53
N LEU A 46 0.36 -16.09 2.71
CA LEU A 46 -0.81 -16.50 1.92
C LEU A 46 -0.84 -15.87 0.51
N GLY A 47 0.05 -14.90 0.23
CA GLY A 47 0.20 -14.25 -1.07
C GLY A 47 -1.11 -13.66 -1.59
N SER A 48 -1.42 -13.90 -2.86
CA SER A 48 -2.61 -13.35 -3.53
C SER A 48 -3.95 -13.80 -2.92
N GLN A 49 -3.98 -14.88 -2.14
CA GLN A 49 -5.21 -15.30 -1.46
C GLN A 49 -5.58 -14.38 -0.29
N ALA A 50 -4.58 -13.72 0.32
CA ALA A 50 -4.81 -12.70 1.35
C ALA A 50 -5.63 -11.52 0.78
N MET A 51 -5.46 -11.18 -0.50
CA MET A 51 -6.19 -10.08 -1.13
C MET A 51 -7.70 -10.24 -1.12
N LEU A 52 -8.22 -11.46 -1.14
CA LEU A 52 -9.66 -11.70 -1.04
C LEU A 52 -10.22 -11.30 0.33
N PHE A 53 -9.42 -11.39 1.39
CA PHE A 53 -9.78 -10.90 2.73
C PHE A 53 -9.72 -9.37 2.78
N PHE A 54 -8.65 -8.79 2.23
CA PHE A 54 -8.42 -7.36 2.23
C PHE A 54 -9.41 -6.59 1.35
N ASP A 55 -9.87 -7.16 0.23
CA ASP A 55 -10.81 -6.55 -0.71
C ASP A 55 -12.10 -6.01 -0.04
N ARG A 56 -12.65 -6.76 0.93
CA ARG A 56 -13.84 -6.33 1.69
C ARG A 56 -13.59 -5.07 2.52
N VAL A 57 -12.45 -5.00 3.20
CA VAL A 57 -12.08 -3.87 4.05
C VAL A 57 -11.80 -2.64 3.20
N LEU A 58 -11.08 -2.82 2.09
CA LEU A 58 -10.71 -1.75 1.18
C LEU A 58 -11.93 -1.16 0.47
N ARG A 59 -12.85 -2.01 -0.02
CA ARG A 59 -14.12 -1.54 -0.60
C ARG A 59 -14.95 -0.73 0.39
N GLY A 60 -14.94 -1.12 1.67
CA GLY A 60 -15.62 -0.39 2.74
C GLY A 60 -14.99 0.97 3.07
N LEU A 61 -13.65 1.08 2.98
CA LEU A 61 -12.91 2.29 3.34
C LEU A 61 -12.79 3.30 2.18
N PHE A 62 -12.49 2.82 0.97
CA PHE A 62 -12.10 3.69 -0.14
C PHE A 62 -13.23 3.90 -1.16
N GLY A 63 -14.17 2.95 -1.31
CA GLY A 63 -15.24 2.96 -2.33
C GLY A 63 -14.76 2.97 -3.79
N GLY A 64 -15.52 2.36 -4.72
CA GLY A 64 -15.21 2.45 -6.16
C GLY A 64 -14.18 1.46 -6.70
N ASP A 65 -13.52 1.81 -7.81
CA ASP A 65 -12.54 0.98 -8.52
C ASP A 65 -11.22 0.92 -7.74
N MET A 66 -10.89 -0.29 -7.27
CA MET A 66 -9.76 -0.57 -6.39
C MET A 66 -8.57 -1.18 -7.15
N ALA A 67 -8.53 -1.08 -8.48
CA ALA A 67 -7.51 -1.76 -9.27
C ALA A 67 -6.08 -1.45 -8.80
N GLU A 68 -5.80 -0.18 -8.49
CA GLU A 68 -4.46 0.25 -8.07
C GLU A 68 -4.14 -0.13 -6.62
N VAL A 69 -5.10 -0.03 -5.71
CA VAL A 69 -4.93 -0.50 -4.32
C VAL A 69 -4.72 -2.01 -4.28
N GLN A 70 -5.49 -2.77 -5.06
CA GLN A 70 -5.33 -4.23 -5.17
C GLN A 70 -3.98 -4.60 -5.76
N ARG A 71 -3.42 -3.81 -6.68
CA ARG A 71 -2.09 -4.04 -7.26
C ARG A 71 -0.97 -3.80 -6.25
N VAL A 72 -1.03 -2.73 -5.47
CA VAL A 72 -0.04 -2.47 -4.40
C VAL A 72 -0.09 -3.57 -3.36
N LEU A 73 -1.28 -4.04 -3.01
CA LEU A 73 -1.44 -5.06 -1.98
C LEU A 73 -1.27 -6.50 -2.50
N ALA A 74 -1.17 -6.71 -3.82
CA ALA A 74 -1.13 -8.05 -4.44
C ALA A 74 0.06 -8.91 -4.02
N ASP A 75 1.15 -8.29 -3.57
CA ASP A 75 2.34 -8.96 -3.09
C ASP A 75 2.96 -8.25 -1.88
N ASP A 76 3.79 -8.98 -1.15
CA ASP A 76 4.41 -8.48 0.09
C ASP A 76 5.32 -7.27 -0.13
N ALA A 77 5.93 -7.16 -1.31
CA ALA A 77 6.85 -6.07 -1.62
C ALA A 77 6.10 -4.74 -1.78
N GLY A 78 4.92 -4.76 -2.42
CA GLY A 78 4.07 -3.56 -2.50
C GLY A 78 3.48 -3.17 -1.15
N ILE A 79 3.13 -4.14 -0.29
CA ILE A 79 2.69 -3.85 1.09
C ILE A 79 3.80 -3.20 1.91
N GLU A 80 5.02 -3.77 1.91
CA GLU A 80 6.14 -3.19 2.65
C GLU A 80 6.49 -1.79 2.15
N ARG A 81 6.55 -1.61 0.83
CA ARG A 81 6.86 -0.31 0.24
C ARG A 81 5.79 0.73 0.57
N LEU A 82 4.52 0.34 0.66
CA LEU A 82 3.44 1.22 1.10
C LEU A 82 3.57 1.62 2.58
N ILE A 83 3.95 0.69 3.46
CA ILE A 83 4.21 1.00 4.88
C ILE A 83 5.34 2.03 4.99
N GLU A 84 6.49 1.74 4.38
CA GLU A 84 7.66 2.63 4.39
C GLU A 84 7.29 4.03 3.90
N ARG A 85 6.52 4.12 2.80
CA ARG A 85 6.12 5.41 2.27
C ARG A 85 5.18 6.18 3.19
N LEU A 86 4.24 5.50 3.85
CA LEU A 86 3.37 6.13 4.85
C LEU A 86 4.15 6.62 6.07
N GLU A 87 5.19 5.89 6.50
CA GLU A 87 6.10 6.30 7.58
C GLU A 87 6.89 7.56 7.18
N GLU A 88 7.47 7.59 5.98
CA GLU A 88 8.18 8.75 5.44
C GLU A 88 7.28 10.00 5.44
N MET A 89 6.05 9.88 4.94
CA MET A 89 5.08 11.00 4.88
C MET A 89 4.61 11.48 6.26
N ASP A 90 4.48 10.57 7.23
CA ASP A 90 4.11 10.91 8.61
C ASP A 90 5.26 11.67 9.30
N ASP A 91 6.50 11.20 9.12
CA ASP A 91 7.69 11.87 9.64
C ASP A 91 7.90 13.26 8.99
N GLU A 92 7.71 13.37 7.67
CA GLU A 92 7.72 14.65 6.93
C GLU A 92 6.67 15.62 7.49
N GLY A 93 5.41 15.19 7.62
CA GLY A 93 4.33 16.02 8.14
C GLY A 93 4.53 16.47 9.59
N ARG A 94 5.28 15.69 10.38
CA ARG A 94 5.63 16.02 11.77
C ARG A 94 6.80 16.99 11.89
N LEU A 95 7.66 17.08 10.86
CA LEU A 95 8.75 18.06 10.77
C LEU A 95 8.25 19.44 10.32
N ASP A 96 7.15 19.50 9.58
CA ASP A 96 6.51 20.73 9.09
C ASP A 96 5.53 21.39 10.09
N ALA A 97 5.31 20.78 11.26
CA ALA A 97 4.37 21.22 12.31
C ALA A 97 5.05 21.90 13.51
#